data_AF-A0A221NL33-F1
#
_entry.id   AF-A0A221NL33-F1
#
_cell.length_a   1.000
_cell.length_b   1.000
_cell.length_c   1.000
_cell.angle_alpha   90.00
_cell.angle_beta   90.00
_cell.angle_gamma   90.00
#
_symmetry.space_group_name_H-M   'P 1'
#
loop_
_entity.id
_entity.type
_entity.pdbx_description
1 polymer ?
#
loop_
_entity_poly.entity_id
_entity_poly.type
_entity_poly.pdbx_seq_one_letter_code
_entity_poly.pdbx_strand_id
1 'polypeptide(L)'
;MPNVPVTGNVTEISGDHLAGMNPEIHFKLNSPQAKAGKIFPTQILTVAPASNGSFTANLESTTDMMDDAWYTVSIQWLDAGGNYVKADFPDWQLQVPTTGGSFTNLFGKPPKNTRMVYVSLTPPDNPRPFALWLKANPANDDDPANTWVLSEWVNV
;
A
#
# COMPACT_ATOMS: atom_id res chain seq x y z
N MET A 1 -0.61 -14.75 -0.17
CA MET A 1 -0.25 -14.04 -1.41
C MET A 1 1.13 -13.44 -1.24
N PRO A 2 1.94 -13.39 -2.30
CA PRO A 2 3.32 -12.91 -2.25
C PRO A 2 3.40 -11.38 -2.40
N ASN A 3 4.49 -10.80 -1.91
CA ASN A 3 4.90 -9.44 -2.23
C ASN A 3 4.88 -9.21 -3.76
N VAL A 4 4.54 -8.00 -4.17
CA VAL A 4 4.43 -7.57 -5.56
C VAL A 4 5.52 -6.56 -5.91
N PRO A 5 6.03 -6.57 -7.15
CA PRO A 5 7.14 -5.71 -7.53
C PRO A 5 6.67 -4.27 -7.81
N VAL A 6 7.34 -3.32 -7.19
CA VAL A 6 7.29 -1.90 -7.52
C VAL A 6 8.63 -1.51 -8.15
N THR A 7 8.60 -1.07 -9.40
CA THR A 7 9.81 -0.75 -10.17
C THR A 7 9.92 0.73 -10.46
N GLY A 8 11.14 1.26 -10.50
CA GLY A 8 11.35 2.66 -10.83
C GLY A 8 12.81 2.99 -11.08
N ASN A 9 13.09 4.30 -11.17
CA ASN A 9 14.43 4.82 -11.33
C ASN A 9 14.62 6.06 -10.44
N VAL A 10 15.79 6.17 -9.82
CA VAL A 10 16.26 7.37 -9.11
C VAL A 10 17.45 7.93 -9.86
N THR A 11 17.42 9.24 -10.14
CA THR A 11 18.47 9.96 -10.85
C THR A 11 18.84 11.24 -10.10
N GLU A 12 20.03 11.77 -10.39
CA GLU A 12 20.43 13.09 -9.91
C GLU A 12 19.67 14.20 -10.65
N ILE A 13 19.73 15.42 -10.13
CA ILE A 13 19.02 16.56 -10.72
C ILE A 13 19.50 16.91 -12.15
N SER A 14 20.74 16.54 -12.50
CA SER A 14 21.28 16.71 -13.86
C SER A 14 20.77 15.67 -14.85
N GLY A 15 20.11 14.60 -14.38
CA GLY A 15 19.75 13.43 -15.18
C GLY A 15 20.89 12.42 -15.36
N ASP A 16 22.07 12.69 -14.79
CA ASP A 16 23.18 11.74 -14.76
C ASP A 16 23.00 10.69 -13.66
N HIS A 17 23.82 9.63 -13.71
CA HIS A 17 23.72 8.48 -12.83
C HIS A 17 24.61 8.63 -11.60
N LEU A 18 23.99 8.85 -10.44
CA LEU A 18 24.44 8.60 -9.05
C LEU A 18 25.96 8.56 -8.79
N ALA A 19 26.72 9.55 -9.26
CA ALA A 19 28.17 9.47 -9.30
C ALA A 19 28.76 9.76 -7.92
N GLY A 20 29.10 8.70 -7.18
CA GLY A 20 29.68 8.81 -5.83
C GLY A 20 28.66 9.01 -4.71
N MET A 21 27.36 8.88 -5.02
CA MET A 21 26.29 8.83 -4.03
C MET A 21 25.65 7.44 -4.01
N ASN A 22 25.35 6.96 -2.81
CA ASN A 22 24.65 5.70 -2.60
C ASN A 22 23.26 6.01 -2.03
N PRO A 23 22.23 6.22 -2.87
CA PRO A 23 20.89 6.44 -2.37
C PRO A 23 20.30 5.15 -1.80
N GLU A 24 19.49 5.31 -0.76
CA GLU A 24 18.62 4.30 -0.21
C GLU A 24 17.18 4.80 -0.27
N ILE A 25 16.29 3.99 -0.83
CA ILE A 25 14.87 4.26 -0.89
C ILE A 25 14.21 3.51 0.26
N HIS A 26 13.51 4.23 1.12
CA HIS A 26 12.82 3.69 2.28
C HIS A 26 11.32 3.73 2.04
N PHE A 27 10.68 2.57 2.13
CA PHE A 27 9.23 2.42 2.06
C PHE A 27 8.68 2.10 3.43
N LYS A 28 7.67 2.85 3.87
CA LYS A 28 7.02 2.66 5.17
C LYS A 28 5.51 2.69 5.03
N LEU A 29 4.81 1.75 5.64
CA LEU A 29 3.35 1.81 5.75
C LEU A 29 2.92 3.00 6.62
N ASN A 30 1.85 3.67 6.21
CA ASN A 30 1.26 4.81 6.93
C ASN A 30 0.83 4.48 8.37
N SER A 31 0.37 3.25 8.60
CA SER A 31 -0.03 2.72 9.91
C SER A 31 0.17 1.19 9.92
N PRO A 32 0.10 0.53 11.09
CA PRO A 32 -0.05 -0.92 11.12
C PRO A 32 -1.31 -1.33 10.35
N GLN A 33 -1.22 -2.43 9.62
CA GLN A 33 -2.28 -2.92 8.73
C GLN A 33 -2.53 -4.40 8.96
N ALA A 34 -3.71 -4.88 8.55
CA ALA A 34 -4.04 -6.30 8.57
C ALA A 34 -4.65 -6.73 7.24
N LYS A 35 -4.35 -7.97 6.83
CA LYS A 35 -4.90 -8.57 5.60
C LYS A 35 -4.78 -10.08 5.67
N ALA A 36 -5.85 -10.79 5.29
CA ALA A 36 -5.88 -12.25 5.14
C ALA A 36 -5.23 -13.01 6.32
N GLY A 37 -5.52 -12.60 7.56
CA GLY A 37 -4.99 -13.21 8.77
C GLY A 37 -3.54 -12.84 9.14
N LYS A 38 -2.93 -11.86 8.47
CA LYS A 38 -1.60 -11.32 8.77
C LYS A 38 -1.68 -9.90 9.30
N ILE A 39 -0.71 -9.53 10.15
CA ILE A 39 -0.47 -8.16 10.64
C ILE A 39 0.82 -7.65 10.03
N PHE A 40 0.78 -6.42 9.51
CA PHE A 40 1.89 -5.73 8.88
C PHE A 40 2.27 -4.51 9.74
N PRO A 41 3.48 -4.49 10.35
CA PRO A 41 3.95 -3.35 11.11
C PRO A 41 4.40 -2.21 10.18
N THR A 42 4.65 -1.03 10.74
CA THR A 42 5.22 0.13 10.01
C THR A 42 6.74 0.06 9.88
N GLN A 43 7.32 -1.15 9.80
CA GLN A 43 8.75 -1.32 9.62
C GLN A 43 9.17 -0.79 8.24
N ILE A 44 10.33 -0.17 8.16
CA ILE A 44 10.88 0.36 6.91
C ILE A 44 11.46 -0.80 6.08
N LEU A 45 11.08 -0.84 4.81
CA LEU A 45 11.81 -1.60 3.79
C LEU A 45 12.81 -0.67 3.11
N THR A 46 14.09 -1.00 3.19
CA THR A 46 15.18 -0.28 2.52
C THR A 46 15.54 -0.95 1.20
N VAL A 47 15.64 -0.17 0.12
CA VAL A 47 16.02 -0.62 -1.22
C VAL A 47 17.16 0.25 -1.71
N ALA A 48 18.29 -0.37 -2.03
CA ALA A 48 19.40 0.29 -2.71
C ALA A 48 19.19 0.17 -4.24
N PRO A 49 19.11 1.28 -4.99
CA PRO A 49 19.11 1.24 -6.44
C PRO A 49 20.41 0.66 -7.00
N ALA A 50 20.34 0.09 -8.20
CA ALA A 50 21.52 -0.28 -8.96
C ALA A 50 22.29 0.96 -9.42
N SER A 51 23.50 0.76 -9.96
CA SER A 51 24.36 1.85 -10.46
C SER A 51 23.72 2.69 -11.56
N ASN A 52 22.70 2.15 -12.26
CA ASN A 52 21.91 2.88 -13.24
C ASN A 52 20.65 3.56 -12.67
N GLY A 53 20.55 3.64 -11.35
CA GLY A 53 19.40 4.19 -10.64
C GLY A 53 18.16 3.31 -10.64
N SER A 54 18.14 2.18 -11.36
CA SER A 54 16.99 1.28 -11.37
C SER A 54 16.81 0.59 -10.03
N PHE A 55 15.57 0.45 -9.59
CA PHE A 55 15.24 -0.27 -8.37
C PHE A 55 14.00 -1.14 -8.54
N THR A 56 13.93 -2.18 -7.72
CA THR A 56 12.74 -3.02 -7.55
C THR A 56 12.50 -3.20 -6.06
N ALA A 57 11.32 -2.82 -5.57
CA ALA A 57 10.87 -3.02 -4.20
C ALA A 57 9.76 -4.09 -4.17
N ASN A 58 9.91 -5.13 -3.38
CA ASN A 58 8.89 -6.16 -3.20
C ASN A 58 7.97 -5.77 -2.04
N LEU A 59 6.90 -5.04 -2.34
CA LEU A 59 5.96 -4.51 -1.34
C LEU A 59 4.71 -5.38 -1.24
N GLU A 60 3.98 -5.28 -0.13
CA GLU A 60 2.66 -5.88 -0.05
C GLU A 60 1.64 -4.98 -0.74
N SER A 61 0.60 -5.58 -1.32
CA SER A 61 -0.49 -4.80 -1.88
C SER A 61 -1.24 -4.07 -0.78
N THR A 62 -1.52 -2.78 -1.00
CA THR A 62 -2.24 -1.93 -0.07
C THR A 62 -3.73 -1.84 -0.39
N THR A 63 -4.15 -2.24 -1.59
CA THR A 63 -5.55 -2.12 -2.05
C THR A 63 -6.49 -3.13 -1.41
N ASP A 64 -5.96 -4.17 -0.79
CA ASP A 64 -6.70 -5.25 -0.13
C ASP A 64 -6.35 -5.36 1.37
N MET A 65 -5.79 -4.29 1.95
CA MET A 65 -5.63 -4.14 3.38
C MET A 65 -6.93 -3.71 4.06
N MET A 66 -7.05 -3.98 5.35
CA MET A 66 -8.27 -3.74 6.13
C MET A 66 -8.57 -2.26 6.37
N ASP A 67 -7.56 -1.40 6.43
CA ASP A 67 -7.70 0.06 6.52
C ASP A 67 -7.16 0.74 5.25
N ASP A 68 -7.41 2.04 5.13
CA ASP A 68 -6.82 2.85 4.07
C ASP A 68 -5.29 2.84 4.22
N ALA A 69 -4.63 2.13 3.31
CA ALA A 69 -3.22 1.83 3.37
C ALA A 69 -2.47 2.43 2.17
N TRP A 70 -1.32 3.00 2.47
CA TRP A 70 -0.36 3.48 1.49
C TRP A 70 1.05 3.41 2.07
N TYR A 71 2.04 3.37 1.18
CA TYR A 71 3.42 3.58 1.56
C TYR A 71 3.79 5.05 1.45
N THR A 72 4.51 5.55 2.45
CA THR A 72 5.29 6.79 2.36
C THR A 72 6.71 6.44 1.92
N VAL A 73 7.35 7.33 1.16
CA VAL A 73 8.71 7.15 0.66
C VAL A 73 9.62 8.22 1.24
N SER A 74 10.83 7.82 1.64
CA SER A 74 11.94 8.73 1.85
C SER A 74 13.17 8.24 1.09
N ILE A 75 14.03 9.17 0.69
CA ILE A 75 15.29 8.85 0.03
C ILE A 75 16.41 9.34 0.92
N GLN A 76 17.25 8.44 1.40
CA GLN A 76 18.44 8.77 2.16
C GLN A 76 19.66 8.70 1.24
N TRP A 77 20.45 9.76 1.22
CA TRP A 77 21.66 9.83 0.40
C TRP A 77 22.87 9.56 1.29
N LEU A 78 23.62 8.54 0.94
CA LEU A 78 24.87 8.20 1.61
C LEU A 78 26.07 8.59 0.75
N ASP A 79 27.18 8.92 1.41
CA ASP A 79 28.47 9.07 0.73
C ASP A 79 29.06 7.69 0.36
N ALA A 80 30.23 7.69 -0.28
CA ALA A 80 30.94 6.47 -0.64
C ALA A 80 31.37 5.61 0.56
N GLY A 81 31.46 6.20 1.76
CA GLY A 81 31.73 5.51 3.03
C GLY A 81 30.47 4.98 3.73
N GLY A 82 29.28 5.20 3.16
CA GLY A 82 28.00 4.83 3.77
C GLY A 82 27.54 5.80 4.85
N ASN A 83 28.16 6.98 4.99
CA ASN A 83 27.75 7.98 5.96
C ASN A 83 26.55 8.77 5.43
N TYR A 84 25.61 9.08 6.32
CA TYR A 84 24.47 9.94 6.01
C TYR A 84 24.93 11.32 5.53
N VAL A 85 24.45 11.73 4.36
CA VAL A 85 24.69 13.08 3.81
C VAL A 85 23.43 13.93 3.94
N LYS A 86 22.30 13.42 3.45
CA LYS A 86 21.00 14.12 3.46
C LYS A 86 19.87 13.12 3.29
N ALA A 87 18.64 13.58 3.52
CA ALA A 87 17.44 12.83 3.17
C ALA A 87 16.40 13.75 2.53
N ASP A 88 15.71 13.21 1.54
CA ASP A 88 14.53 13.81 0.92
C ASP A 88 13.28 13.08 1.44
N PHE A 89 12.31 13.86 1.91
CA PHE A 89 11.04 13.37 2.43
C PHE A 89 9.92 13.88 1.55
N PRO A 90 9.71 13.29 0.37
CA PRO A 90 8.56 13.64 -0.42
C PRO A 90 7.28 13.19 0.30
N ASP A 91 6.25 14.03 0.30
CA ASP A 91 4.93 13.70 0.86
C ASP A 91 4.13 12.73 -0.04
N TRP A 92 4.83 11.84 -0.75
CA TRP A 92 4.23 10.90 -1.68
C TRP A 92 3.51 9.77 -0.94
N GLN A 93 2.31 9.48 -1.42
CA GLN A 93 1.49 8.38 -0.96
C GLN A 93 1.38 7.39 -2.10
N LEU A 94 1.93 6.20 -1.91
CA LEU A 94 1.94 5.15 -2.91
C LEU A 94 0.94 4.06 -2.56
N GLN A 95 -0.02 3.84 -3.44
CA GLN A 95 -0.86 2.67 -3.37
C GLN A 95 -0.34 1.58 -4.30
N VAL A 96 -0.18 0.39 -3.73
CA VAL A 96 0.38 -0.76 -4.44
C VAL A 96 -0.77 -1.73 -4.75
N PRO A 97 -1.18 -1.87 -6.02
CA PRO A 97 -2.22 -2.81 -6.39
C PRO A 97 -1.70 -4.26 -6.27
N THR A 98 -2.60 -5.23 -6.35
CA THR A 98 -2.29 -6.67 -6.22
C THR A 98 -1.36 -7.21 -7.31
N THR A 99 -1.08 -6.43 -8.35
CA THR A 99 -0.14 -6.75 -9.42
C THR A 99 1.21 -6.04 -9.30
N GLY A 100 1.36 -5.12 -8.34
CA GLY A 100 2.48 -4.17 -8.32
C GLY A 100 2.40 -3.16 -9.47
N GLY A 101 3.51 -2.51 -9.82
CA GLY A 101 3.54 -1.58 -10.94
C GLY A 101 4.75 -0.64 -10.99
N SER A 102 4.78 0.21 -12.02
CA SER A 102 5.78 1.28 -12.13
C SER A 102 5.50 2.35 -11.07
N PHE A 103 6.54 2.78 -10.36
CA PHE A 103 6.51 3.85 -9.36
C PHE A 103 5.75 5.09 -9.83
N THR A 104 5.90 5.47 -11.11
CA THR A 104 5.21 6.60 -11.74
C THR A 104 3.69 6.52 -11.72
N ASN A 105 3.13 5.32 -11.62
CA ASN A 105 1.69 5.05 -11.72
C ASN A 105 1.07 4.75 -10.36
N LEU A 106 1.87 4.70 -9.29
CA LEU A 106 1.42 4.39 -7.93
C LEU A 106 1.10 5.63 -7.11
N PHE A 107 1.42 6.83 -7.64
CA PHE A 107 1.03 8.09 -7.05
C PHE A 107 -0.48 8.22 -7.09
N GLY A 108 -1.09 8.05 -5.94
CA GLY A 108 -2.53 8.11 -5.83
C GLY A 108 -2.90 8.16 -4.38
N LYS A 109 -3.44 9.31 -3.95
CA LYS A 109 -4.42 9.28 -2.89
C LYS A 109 -5.65 8.62 -3.52
N PRO A 110 -6.07 7.41 -3.13
CA PRO A 110 -7.37 6.93 -3.56
C PRO A 110 -8.41 7.96 -3.12
N PRO A 111 -9.55 8.10 -3.82
CA PRO A 111 -10.71 8.64 -3.15
C PRO A 111 -10.90 7.79 -1.89
N LYS A 112 -10.92 8.42 -0.71
CA LYS A 112 -11.18 7.74 0.58
C LYS A 112 -12.22 6.65 0.33
N ASN A 113 -11.84 5.37 0.39
CA ASN A 113 -12.85 4.33 0.31
C ASN A 113 -13.54 4.29 1.67
N THR A 114 -14.45 5.24 1.86
CA THR A 114 -15.23 5.43 3.09
C THR A 114 -16.25 4.32 3.30
N ARG A 115 -16.35 3.36 2.36
CA ARG A 115 -17.48 2.42 2.27
C ARG A 115 -17.02 1.05 1.77
N MET A 116 -16.33 0.31 2.63
CA MET A 116 -16.11 -1.13 2.44
C MET A 116 -17.44 -1.87 2.67
N VAL A 117 -17.83 -2.77 1.75
CA VAL A 117 -19.06 -3.57 1.83
C VAL A 117 -18.71 -5.04 2.11
N TYR A 118 -19.14 -5.56 3.26
CA TYR A 118 -19.12 -6.99 3.55
C TYR A 118 -20.26 -7.68 2.81
N VAL A 119 -20.01 -8.78 2.11
CA VAL A 119 -21.04 -9.56 1.41
C VAL A 119 -21.12 -10.94 2.04
N SER A 120 -22.20 -11.19 2.80
CA SER A 120 -22.40 -12.45 3.53
C SER A 120 -23.85 -12.62 3.98
N LEU A 121 -24.30 -13.86 4.19
CA LEU A 121 -25.65 -14.15 4.72
C LEU A 121 -25.82 -13.76 6.19
N THR A 122 -24.72 -13.70 6.94
CA THR A 122 -24.66 -13.27 8.34
C THR A 122 -23.91 -11.94 8.45
N PRO A 123 -24.24 -11.07 9.42
CA PRO A 123 -23.50 -9.85 9.65
C PRO A 123 -22.03 -10.15 10.02
N PRO A 124 -21.09 -9.24 9.73
CA PRO A 124 -19.69 -9.38 10.16
C PRO A 124 -19.58 -9.33 11.69
N ASP A 125 -18.68 -10.12 12.28
CA ASP A 125 -18.57 -10.25 13.75
C ASP A 125 -18.04 -8.98 14.44
N ASN A 126 -17.25 -8.17 13.73
CA ASN A 126 -16.64 -6.93 14.26
C ASN A 126 -16.78 -5.79 13.23
N PRO A 127 -18.01 -5.28 12.99
CA PRO A 127 -18.21 -4.19 12.05
C PRO A 127 -17.59 -2.91 12.59
N ARG A 128 -16.88 -2.18 11.74
CA ARG A 128 -16.41 -0.82 12.06
C ARG A 128 -17.56 0.18 11.85
N PRO A 129 -17.56 1.32 12.55
CA PRO A 129 -18.51 2.40 12.25
C PRO A 129 -18.44 2.77 10.77
N PHE A 130 -19.61 2.95 10.16
CA PHE A 130 -19.83 3.23 8.73
C PHE A 130 -19.43 2.10 7.77
N ALA A 131 -19.13 0.90 8.28
CA ALA A 131 -19.01 -0.28 7.44
C ALA A 131 -20.38 -0.65 6.85
N LEU A 132 -20.39 -1.06 5.58
CA LEU A 132 -21.57 -1.54 4.90
C LEU A 132 -21.61 -3.07 4.93
N TRP A 133 -22.80 -3.65 5.02
CA TRP A 133 -23.02 -5.08 4.92
C TRP A 133 -24.19 -5.36 3.97
N LEU A 134 -23.91 -6.08 2.88
CA LEU A 134 -24.89 -6.58 1.94
C LEU A 134 -25.22 -8.03 2.31
N LYS A 135 -26.49 -8.30 2.65
CA LYS A 135 -26.95 -9.65 2.93
C LYS A 135 -27.20 -10.44 1.65
N ALA A 136 -26.12 -11.04 1.15
CA ALA A 136 -26.10 -11.93 -0.01
C ALA A 136 -25.01 -13.00 0.15
N ASN A 137 -25.20 -14.14 -0.52
CA ASN A 137 -24.25 -15.22 -0.65
C ASN A 137 -23.33 -14.91 -1.84
N PRO A 138 -22.06 -14.54 -1.61
CA PRO A 138 -21.15 -14.16 -2.69
C PRO A 138 -20.79 -15.34 -3.62
N ALA A 139 -21.14 -16.58 -3.26
CA ALA A 139 -20.89 -17.77 -4.06
C ALA A 139 -22.10 -18.21 -4.90
N ASN A 140 -23.29 -17.64 -4.67
CA ASN A 140 -24.52 -18.00 -5.38
C ASN A 140 -25.54 -16.84 -5.37
N ASP A 141 -25.69 -16.18 -6.50
CA ASP A 141 -26.62 -15.05 -6.65
C ASP A 141 -28.09 -15.47 -6.56
N ASP A 142 -28.41 -16.74 -6.88
CA ASP A 142 -29.76 -17.31 -6.83
C ASP A 142 -30.11 -17.91 -5.46
N ASP A 143 -29.24 -17.76 -4.45
CA ASP A 143 -29.51 -18.26 -3.11
C ASP A 143 -30.79 -17.61 -2.55
N PRO A 144 -31.82 -18.38 -2.17
CA PRO A 144 -33.08 -17.82 -1.64
C PRO A 144 -32.88 -17.06 -0.32
N ALA A 145 -31.75 -17.25 0.38
CA ALA A 145 -31.39 -16.46 1.56
C ALA A 145 -30.84 -15.06 1.22
N ASN A 146 -30.58 -14.78 -0.07
CA ASN A 146 -30.20 -13.45 -0.54
C ASN A 146 -31.37 -12.49 -0.37
N THR A 147 -31.15 -11.45 0.43
CA THR A 147 -32.15 -10.38 0.60
C THR A 147 -31.76 -9.11 -0.13
N TRP A 148 -30.48 -8.99 -0.53
CA TRP A 148 -29.91 -7.80 -1.18
C TRP A 148 -30.09 -6.51 -0.37
N VAL A 149 -30.37 -6.64 0.94
CA VAL A 149 -30.45 -5.53 1.86
C VAL A 149 -29.05 -5.06 2.19
N LEU A 150 -28.79 -3.78 1.94
CA LEU A 150 -27.58 -3.09 2.35
C LEU A 150 -27.80 -2.40 3.70
N SER A 151 -27.06 -2.82 4.72
CA SER A 151 -27.06 -2.24 6.06
C SER A 151 -25.80 -1.38 6.26
N GLU A 152 -25.91 -0.28 7.00
CA GLU A 152 -24.77 0.52 7.47
C GLU A 152 -24.67 0.43 8.99
N TRP A 153 -23.46 0.19 9.49
CA TRP A 153 -23.23 0.17 10.94
C TRP A 153 -23.06 1.60 11.46
N VAL A 154 -24.05 2.12 12.18
CA VAL A 154 -23.97 3.41 12.87
C VAL A 154 -23.57 3.21 14.33
N ASN A 155 -22.68 4.06 14.86
CA ASN A 155 -22.41 4.09 16.30
C ASN A 155 -23.72 4.39 17.04
N VAL A 156 -24.08 3.54 18.00
CA VAL A 156 -25.14 3.80 18.98
C VAL A 156 -24.52 4.39 20.24
#